data_AF-W7WTL4-F1
#
_entry.id   AF-W7WTL4-F1
#
_cell.length_a   1.000
_cell.length_b   1.000
_cell.length_c   1.000
_cell.angle_alpha   90.00
_cell.angle_beta   90.00
_cell.angle_gamma   90.00
#
_symmetry.space_group_name_H-M   'P 1'
#
loop_
_entity.id
_entity.type
_entity.pdbx_description
1 polymer ?
#
loop_
_entity_poly.entity_id
_entity_poly.type
_entity_poly.pdbx_seq_one_letter_code
_entity_poly.pdbx_strand_id
1 'polypeptide(L)'
;MIIRGSLAPDGALVKLAAVPAAIRRFRGEARVFEDEALAIEGLKTGAVRPGQVIVLRMLGPKGGPGTVFAASFMAALVGAGLGSEVAVVTDGELSGLNSGITIGQVMPEAAEGGPLAAVRDGDAIEIDLTARRIELQVPAEEVARRLEGFVPPEPGGRFGWLHLYGTLVQPLSRGAVLGVRPVLTPADPQR
;
A
#
# COMPACT_ATOMS: atom_id res chain seq x y z
N MET A 1 15.70 1.30 3.06
CA MET A 1 16.12 1.80 1.72
C MET A 1 14.89 2.36 1.03
N ILE A 2 15.09 3.41 0.22
CA ILE A 2 14.01 4.01 -0.58
C ILE A 2 14.12 3.48 -2.02
N ILE A 3 13.00 3.06 -2.58
CA ILE A 3 12.84 2.68 -4.00
C ILE A 3 11.77 3.56 -4.66
N ARG A 4 11.79 3.68 -5.99
CA ARG A 4 10.84 4.48 -6.79
C ARG A 4 10.47 3.77 -8.09
N GLY A 5 9.40 4.19 -8.74
CA GLY A 5 9.03 3.74 -10.08
C GLY A 5 7.56 4.02 -10.34
N SER A 6 6.98 3.45 -11.41
CA SER A 6 5.60 3.76 -11.78
C SER A 6 4.57 3.41 -10.70
N LEU A 7 4.86 2.43 -9.83
CA LEU A 7 3.97 2.06 -8.72
C LEU A 7 4.16 2.94 -7.47
N ALA A 8 5.32 3.58 -7.31
CA ALA A 8 5.67 4.39 -6.14
C ALA A 8 6.46 5.65 -6.58
N PRO A 9 5.80 6.64 -7.21
CA PRO A 9 6.47 7.79 -7.79
C PRO A 9 7.15 8.69 -6.73
N ASP A 10 6.53 8.83 -5.56
CA ASP A 10 7.10 9.59 -4.44
C ASP A 10 8.07 8.73 -3.60
N GLY A 11 7.90 7.40 -3.69
CA GLY A 11 8.80 6.40 -3.16
C GLY A 11 8.10 5.35 -2.32
N ALA A 12 8.86 4.33 -1.93
CA ALA A 12 8.44 3.30 -0.99
C ALA A 12 9.63 2.84 -0.15
N LEU A 13 9.35 2.27 1.01
CA LEU A 13 10.38 1.78 1.92
C LEU A 13 10.53 0.26 1.84
N VAL A 14 11.78 -0.19 1.89
CA VAL A 14 12.15 -1.60 2.00
C VAL A 14 13.24 -1.79 3.05
N LYS A 15 13.07 -2.78 3.92
CA LYS A 15 14.08 -3.20 4.91
C LYS A 15 15.04 -4.19 4.26
N LEU A 16 16.06 -3.68 3.57
CA LEU A 16 16.99 -4.51 2.78
C LEU A 16 17.70 -5.61 3.60
N ALA A 17 17.91 -5.41 4.91
CA ALA A 17 18.51 -6.41 5.79
C ALA A 17 17.65 -7.68 5.96
N ALA A 18 16.33 -7.59 5.71
CA ALA A 18 15.41 -8.72 5.73
C ALA A 18 15.29 -9.44 4.38
N VAL A 19 15.97 -8.95 3.34
CA VAL A 19 15.88 -9.48 1.98
C VAL A 19 17.19 -10.20 1.60
N PRO A 20 17.18 -11.54 1.45
CA PRO A 20 18.31 -12.29 0.93
C PRO A 20 18.76 -11.78 -0.43
N ALA A 21 20.08 -11.78 -0.68
CA ALA A 21 20.65 -11.28 -1.94
C ALA A 21 20.09 -12.01 -3.18
N ALA A 22 19.79 -13.30 -3.04
CA ALA A 22 19.26 -14.15 -4.12
C ALA A 22 17.88 -13.72 -4.64
N ILE A 23 17.10 -12.96 -3.86
CA ILE A 23 15.73 -12.56 -4.22
C ILE A 23 15.58 -11.05 -4.32
N ARG A 24 16.64 -10.31 -4.65
CA ARG A 24 16.56 -8.83 -4.81
C ARG A 24 15.84 -8.39 -6.08
N ARG A 25 15.54 -9.32 -6.99
CA ARG A 25 14.72 -9.10 -8.17
C ARG A 25 13.54 -10.05 -8.11
N PHE A 26 12.35 -9.54 -8.37
CA PHE A 26 11.13 -10.31 -8.34
C PHE A 26 10.14 -9.74 -9.35
N ARG A 27 9.45 -10.62 -10.05
CA ARG A 27 8.36 -10.26 -10.94
C ARG A 27 7.23 -11.25 -10.70
N GLY A 28 6.03 -10.74 -10.48
CA GLY A 28 4.86 -11.55 -10.18
C GLY A 28 3.57 -10.86 -10.54
N GLU A 29 2.50 -11.64 -10.61
CA GLU A 29 1.15 -11.13 -10.80
C GLU A 29 0.60 -10.61 -9.47
N ALA A 30 -0.07 -9.47 -9.52
CA ALA A 30 -0.68 -8.85 -8.36
C ALA A 30 -1.87 -9.68 -7.87
N ARG A 31 -1.96 -9.82 -6.55
CA ARG A 31 -3.18 -10.25 -5.85
C ARG A 31 -3.54 -9.17 -4.84
N VAL A 32 -4.66 -8.50 -5.03
CA VAL A 32 -5.04 -7.29 -4.30
C VAL A 32 -5.98 -7.62 -3.15
N PHE A 33 -5.69 -7.04 -1.99
CA PHE A 33 -6.56 -7.03 -0.83
C PHE A 33 -6.61 -5.61 -0.26
N GLU A 34 -7.79 -5.21 0.23
CA GLU A 34 -8.03 -3.89 0.82
C GLU A 34 -8.03 -3.92 2.35
N ASP A 35 -7.82 -5.10 2.93
CA ASP A 35 -7.81 -5.34 4.36
C ASP A 35 -6.90 -6.53 4.73
N GLU A 36 -6.31 -6.48 5.91
CA GLU A 36 -5.39 -7.51 6.40
C GLU A 36 -6.11 -8.85 6.64
N ALA A 37 -7.32 -8.84 7.20
CA ALA A 37 -8.08 -10.06 7.46
C ALA A 37 -8.47 -10.75 6.15
N LEU A 38 -8.83 -9.99 5.11
CA LEU A 38 -9.08 -10.53 3.78
C LEU A 38 -7.85 -11.20 3.17
N ALA A 39 -6.66 -10.64 3.38
CA ALA A 39 -5.42 -11.26 2.93
C ALA A 39 -5.11 -12.57 3.67
N ILE A 40 -5.37 -12.62 4.98
CA ILE A 40 -5.24 -13.83 5.80
C ILE A 40 -6.23 -14.92 5.34
N GLU A 41 -7.48 -14.56 5.08
CA GLU A 41 -8.46 -15.50 4.51
C GLU A 41 -8.07 -15.94 3.10
N GLY A 42 -7.51 -15.04 2.29
CA GLY A 42 -6.92 -15.35 0.99
C GLY A 42 -5.78 -16.37 1.07
N LEU A 43 -4.97 -16.30 2.12
CA LEU A 43 -3.93 -17.30 2.39
C LEU A 43 -4.54 -18.66 2.75
N LYS A 44 -5.53 -18.69 3.66
CA LYS A 44 -6.22 -19.93 4.07
C LYS A 44 -6.92 -20.64 2.92
N THR A 45 -7.50 -19.87 1.99
CA THR A 45 -8.26 -20.38 0.84
C THR A 45 -7.41 -20.70 -0.39
N GLY A 46 -6.10 -20.44 -0.35
CA GLY A 46 -5.18 -20.68 -1.48
C GLY A 46 -5.29 -19.64 -2.60
N ALA A 47 -5.84 -18.46 -2.31
CA ALA A 47 -5.81 -17.30 -3.21
C ALA A 47 -4.43 -16.64 -3.26
N VAL A 48 -3.66 -16.72 -2.16
CA VAL A 48 -2.24 -16.37 -2.11
C VAL A 48 -1.41 -17.56 -2.57
N ARG A 49 -0.58 -17.37 -3.60
CA ARG A 49 0.21 -18.43 -4.24
C ARG A 49 1.67 -17.99 -4.43
N PRO A 50 2.63 -18.94 -4.44
CA PRO A 50 3.99 -18.69 -4.85
C PRO A 50 4.11 -17.89 -6.15
N GLY A 51 5.09 -16.99 -6.22
CA GLY A 51 5.35 -16.16 -7.39
C GLY A 51 4.46 -14.93 -7.53
N GLN A 52 3.51 -14.70 -6.63
CA GLN A 52 2.64 -13.52 -6.65
C GLN A 52 3.25 -12.31 -5.95
N VAL A 53 2.73 -11.13 -6.29
CA VAL A 53 2.91 -9.88 -5.54
C VAL A 53 1.61 -9.59 -4.80
N ILE A 54 1.64 -9.75 -3.48
CA ILE A 54 0.48 -9.46 -2.64
C ILE A 54 0.41 -7.96 -2.39
N VAL A 55 -0.66 -7.34 -2.86
CA VAL A 55 -0.89 -5.90 -2.72
C VAL A 55 -1.91 -5.69 -1.61
N LEU A 56 -1.46 -5.05 -0.52
CA LEU A 56 -2.33 -4.62 0.58
C LEU A 56 -2.48 -3.11 0.51
N ARG A 57 -3.64 -2.62 0.07
CA ARG A 57 -3.88 -1.19 -0.14
C ARG A 57 -4.96 -0.66 0.79
N MET A 58 -5.10 0.68 0.85
CA MET A 58 -5.97 1.37 1.80
C MET A 58 -5.52 1.21 3.26
N LEU A 59 -4.24 0.91 3.47
CA LEU A 59 -3.65 0.74 4.81
C LEU A 59 -2.78 1.94 5.20
N GLY A 60 -2.64 2.93 4.33
CA GLY A 60 -1.92 4.17 4.59
C GLY A 60 -2.59 5.08 5.63
N PRO A 61 -1.99 6.25 5.92
CA PRO A 61 -2.49 7.17 6.92
C PRO A 61 -3.93 7.63 6.69
N LYS A 62 -4.40 7.80 5.45
CA LYS A 62 -5.80 8.17 5.19
C LYS A 62 -6.70 6.97 4.95
N GLY A 63 -6.20 5.94 4.29
CA GLY A 63 -6.99 4.74 3.99
C GLY A 63 -7.41 3.98 5.24
N GLY A 64 -6.45 3.72 6.14
CA GLY A 64 -6.64 2.93 7.36
C GLY A 64 -7.07 3.73 8.60
N PRO A 65 -7.20 5.05 8.50
CA PRO A 65 -6.66 6.04 9.46
C PRO A 65 -5.72 5.58 10.58
N GLY A 66 -4.54 6.22 10.65
CA GLY A 66 -3.53 5.99 11.69
C GLY A 66 -2.42 5.02 11.29
N THR A 67 -2.33 4.72 10.00
CA THR A 67 -1.40 3.75 9.35
C THR A 67 -1.51 2.34 9.93
N VAL A 68 -2.01 1.41 9.12
CA VAL A 68 -2.23 0.04 9.56
C VAL A 68 -0.95 -0.78 9.38
N PHE A 69 -0.62 -1.56 10.41
CA PHE A 69 0.46 -2.55 10.36
C PHE A 69 -0.09 -3.88 9.83
N ALA A 70 0.41 -4.35 8.68
CA ALA A 70 0.09 -5.68 8.16
C ALA A 70 0.89 -6.82 8.86
N ALA A 71 1.06 -6.73 10.17
CA ALA A 71 1.94 -7.63 10.93
C ALA A 71 1.37 -9.06 11.06
N SER A 72 0.05 -9.19 11.20
CA SER A 72 -0.63 -10.48 11.34
C SER A 72 -0.58 -11.27 10.03
N PHE A 73 -0.76 -10.59 8.89
CA PHE A 73 -0.62 -11.21 7.58
C PHE A 73 0.82 -11.67 7.33
N MET A 74 1.82 -10.84 7.67
CA MET A 74 3.23 -11.24 7.55
C MET A 74 3.56 -12.47 8.40
N ALA A 75 3.06 -12.53 9.63
CA ALA A 75 3.23 -13.70 10.49
C ALA A 75 2.55 -14.96 9.90
N ALA A 76 1.33 -14.82 9.38
CA ALA A 76 0.61 -15.92 8.74
C ALA A 76 1.34 -16.43 7.49
N LEU A 77 1.88 -15.53 6.66
CA LEU A 77 2.62 -15.85 5.45
C LEU A 77 3.90 -16.65 5.75
N VAL A 78 4.65 -16.24 6.79
CA VAL A 78 5.82 -16.98 7.28
C VAL A 78 5.40 -18.34 7.84
N GLY A 79 4.32 -18.41 8.63
CA GLY A 79 3.78 -19.67 9.16
C GLY A 79 3.33 -20.65 8.07
N ALA A 80 2.86 -20.15 6.93
CA ALA A 80 2.51 -20.94 5.75
C ALA A 80 3.71 -21.32 4.87
N GLY A 81 4.93 -20.89 5.21
CA GLY A 81 6.14 -21.18 4.44
C GLY A 81 6.31 -20.34 3.16
N LEU A 82 5.46 -19.34 2.93
CA LEU A 82 5.46 -18.54 1.69
C LEU A 82 6.29 -17.25 1.76
N GLY A 83 6.90 -16.95 2.91
CA GLY A 83 7.59 -15.67 3.15
C GLY A 83 8.72 -15.35 2.14
N SER A 84 9.35 -16.34 1.53
CA SER A 84 10.36 -16.16 0.47
C SER A 84 9.83 -16.36 -0.94
N GLU A 85 8.58 -16.80 -1.10
CA GLU A 85 8.00 -17.18 -2.39
C GLU A 85 7.08 -16.09 -2.98
N VAL A 86 6.67 -15.11 -2.18
CA VAL A 86 5.89 -13.96 -2.63
C VAL A 86 6.57 -12.65 -2.25
N ALA A 87 6.22 -11.58 -2.94
CA ALA A 87 6.50 -10.22 -2.50
C ALA A 87 5.25 -9.60 -1.89
N VAL A 88 5.41 -8.70 -0.91
CA VAL A 88 4.31 -7.94 -0.31
C VAL A 88 4.54 -6.45 -0.55
N VAL A 89 3.52 -5.76 -1.05
CA VAL A 89 3.54 -4.32 -1.36
C VAL A 89 2.37 -3.65 -0.66
N THR A 90 2.62 -2.60 0.12
CA THR A 90 1.57 -1.90 0.85
C THR A 90 1.83 -0.39 0.98
N ASP A 91 0.75 0.39 1.07
CA ASP A 91 0.78 1.78 1.52
C ASP A 91 0.78 1.91 3.05
N GLY A 92 0.54 0.82 3.79
CA GLY A 92 0.66 0.74 5.24
C GLY A 92 2.09 0.56 5.76
N GLU A 93 2.22 0.27 7.05
CA GLU A 93 3.50 0.16 7.74
C GLU A 93 4.13 -1.23 7.68
N LEU A 94 5.46 -1.25 7.68
CA LEU A 94 6.27 -2.47 7.71
C LEU A 94 6.39 -2.99 9.15
N SER A 95 6.12 -4.27 9.37
CA SER A 95 6.43 -4.91 10.64
C SER A 95 7.94 -5.13 10.83
N GLY A 96 8.41 -5.19 12.07
CA GLY A 96 9.80 -5.53 12.36
C GLY A 96 10.20 -6.97 12.00
N LEU A 97 9.21 -7.86 11.86
CA LEU A 97 9.32 -9.31 11.68
C LEU A 97 9.35 -9.77 10.21
N ASN A 98 9.43 -8.83 9.27
CA ASN A 98 9.38 -9.15 7.85
C ASN A 98 10.50 -10.13 7.45
N SER A 99 10.12 -11.10 6.62
CA SER A 99 11.02 -12.01 5.90
C SER A 99 10.66 -11.93 4.41
N GLY A 100 11.66 -11.96 3.55
CA GLY A 100 11.46 -11.83 2.11
C GLY A 100 11.28 -10.38 1.64
N ILE A 101 10.69 -10.20 0.47
CA ILE A 101 10.49 -8.87 -0.13
C ILE A 101 9.23 -8.24 0.42
N THR A 102 9.39 -7.31 1.37
CA THR A 102 8.28 -6.49 1.89
C THR A 102 8.57 -5.02 1.62
N ILE A 103 7.67 -4.40 0.85
CA ILE A 103 7.71 -2.99 0.46
C ILE A 103 6.50 -2.32 1.12
N GLY A 104 6.75 -1.33 1.96
CA GLY A 104 5.71 -0.62 2.68
C GLY A 104 5.81 0.87 2.46
N GLN A 105 4.82 1.60 2.95
CA GLN A 105 4.71 3.05 2.81
C GLN A 105 4.90 3.46 1.34
N VAL A 106 4.22 2.78 0.43
CA VAL A 106 4.12 3.19 -0.97
C VAL A 106 3.44 4.56 -1.04
N MET A 107 4.09 5.48 -1.76
CA MET A 107 3.66 6.87 -1.88
C MET A 107 3.46 7.26 -3.34
N PRO A 108 2.36 7.98 -3.66
CA PRO A 108 1.22 8.31 -2.79
C PRO A 108 0.43 7.06 -2.34
N GLU A 109 -0.24 7.13 -1.19
CA GLU A 109 -1.08 6.02 -0.72
C GLU A 109 -2.30 5.83 -1.63
N ALA A 110 -2.96 4.66 -1.57
CA ALA A 110 -4.10 4.38 -2.41
C ALA A 110 -5.28 5.33 -2.14
N ALA A 111 -5.51 5.71 -0.88
CA ALA A 111 -6.58 6.65 -0.52
C ALA A 111 -6.34 8.08 -1.04
N GLU A 112 -5.12 8.42 -1.45
CA GLU A 112 -4.80 9.70 -2.12
C GLU A 112 -4.87 9.60 -3.65
N GLY A 113 -5.31 8.46 -4.20
CA GLY A 113 -5.34 8.21 -5.64
C GLY A 113 -3.97 7.89 -6.22
N GLY A 114 -3.03 7.40 -5.40
CA GLY A 114 -1.74 6.92 -5.88
C GLY A 114 -1.86 5.69 -6.81
N PRO A 115 -0.79 5.34 -7.57
CA PRO A 115 -0.83 4.22 -8.50
C PRO A 115 -1.24 2.88 -7.89
N LEU A 116 -1.00 2.67 -6.58
CA LEU A 116 -1.43 1.48 -5.85
C LEU A 116 -2.96 1.28 -5.87
N ALA A 117 -3.76 2.35 -5.94
CA ALA A 117 -5.22 2.29 -6.06
C ALA A 117 -5.67 1.76 -7.45
N ALA A 118 -4.83 1.87 -8.47
CA ALA A 118 -5.16 1.42 -9.82
C ALA A 118 -4.84 -0.06 -10.08
N VAL A 119 -4.08 -0.70 -9.18
CA VAL A 119 -3.68 -2.10 -9.32
C VAL A 119 -4.89 -3.02 -9.27
N ARG A 120 -4.93 -4.01 -10.16
CA ARG A 120 -5.93 -5.07 -10.23
C ARG A 120 -5.26 -6.43 -10.16
N ASP A 121 -6.05 -7.44 -9.78
CA ASP A 121 -5.60 -8.83 -9.83
C ASP A 121 -5.06 -9.19 -11.22
N GLY A 122 -3.90 -9.86 -11.26
CA GLY A 122 -3.24 -10.27 -12.49
C GLY A 122 -2.31 -9.23 -13.12
N ASP A 123 -2.31 -7.97 -12.68
CA ASP A 123 -1.34 -6.99 -13.18
C ASP A 123 0.08 -7.42 -12.80
N ALA A 124 1.02 -7.38 -13.74
CA ALA A 124 2.40 -7.71 -13.42
C ALA A 124 3.09 -6.54 -12.68
N ILE A 125 3.80 -6.86 -11.60
CA ILE A 125 4.63 -5.91 -10.86
C ILE A 125 6.08 -6.42 -10.89
N GLU A 126 7.00 -5.53 -11.24
CA GLU A 126 8.44 -5.80 -11.25
C GLU A 126 9.13 -5.03 -10.12
N ILE A 127 9.96 -5.72 -9.35
CA ILE A 127 10.74 -5.18 -8.24
C ILE A 127 12.21 -5.46 -8.53
N ASP A 128 13.03 -4.42 -8.59
CA ASP A 128 14.50 -4.54 -8.63
C ASP A 128 15.10 -3.69 -7.51
N LEU A 129 15.44 -4.34 -6.40
CA LEU A 129 16.04 -3.68 -5.24
C LEU A 129 17.49 -3.25 -5.47
N THR A 130 18.18 -3.84 -6.45
CA THR A 130 19.53 -3.42 -6.86
C THR A 130 19.45 -2.09 -7.62
N ALA A 131 18.49 -1.95 -8.53
CA ALA A 131 18.21 -0.72 -9.26
C ALA A 131 17.38 0.29 -8.45
N ARG A 132 16.86 -0.12 -7.27
CA ARG A 132 15.93 0.64 -6.42
C ARG A 132 14.63 1.00 -7.15
N ARG A 133 14.09 0.05 -7.93
CA ARG A 133 12.91 0.21 -8.77
C ARG A 133 11.72 -0.65 -8.35
N ILE A 134 10.52 -0.11 -8.52
CA ILE A 134 9.24 -0.83 -8.44
C ILE A 134 8.31 -0.33 -9.55
N GLU A 135 7.99 -1.21 -10.50
CA GLU A 135 7.25 -0.86 -11.72
C GLU A 135 5.95 -1.67 -11.81
N LEU A 136 4.83 -0.98 -11.95
CA LEU A 136 3.58 -1.57 -12.41
C LEU A 136 3.65 -1.69 -13.94
N GLN A 137 3.52 -2.91 -14.45
CA GLN A 137 3.58 -3.22 -15.88
C GLN A 137 2.23 -2.95 -16.58
N VAL A 138 1.66 -1.78 -16.29
CA VAL A 138 0.43 -1.26 -16.85
C VAL A 138 0.74 0.11 -17.43
N PRO A 139 0.33 0.42 -18.68
CA PRO A 139 0.59 1.72 -19.28
C PRO A 139 0.03 2.87 -18.44
N ALA A 140 0.71 4.02 -18.43
CA ALA A 140 0.35 5.15 -17.58
C ALA A 140 -1.06 5.68 -17.90
N GLU A 141 -1.47 5.64 -19.17
CA GLU A 141 -2.80 5.99 -19.65
C GLU A 141 -3.88 5.04 -19.10
N GLU A 142 -3.58 3.75 -18.96
CA GLU A 142 -4.49 2.79 -18.36
C GLU A 142 -4.60 3.04 -16.85
N VAL A 143 -3.48 3.30 -16.18
CA VAL A 143 -3.48 3.66 -14.75
C VAL A 143 -4.33 4.91 -14.52
N ALA A 144 -4.15 5.96 -15.33
CA ALA A 144 -4.95 7.18 -15.26
C ALA A 144 -6.44 6.87 -15.46
N ARG A 145 -6.79 6.10 -16.50
CA ARG A 145 -8.18 5.70 -16.78
C ARG A 145 -8.81 4.91 -15.62
N ARG A 146 -8.04 4.06 -14.93
CA ARG A 146 -8.54 3.31 -13.76
C ARG A 146 -8.79 4.20 -12.54
N LEU A 147 -8.10 5.33 -12.46
CA LEU A 147 -8.26 6.33 -11.41
C LEU A 147 -9.29 7.40 -11.75
N GLU A 148 -9.78 7.47 -12.99
CA GLU A 148 -10.88 8.35 -13.37
C GLU A 148 -12.13 8.01 -12.54
N GLY A 149 -12.59 8.97 -11.75
CA GLY A 149 -13.75 8.79 -10.86
C GLY A 149 -13.47 7.92 -9.63
N PHE A 150 -12.20 7.60 -9.32
CA PHE A 150 -11.86 6.92 -8.08
C PHE A 150 -12.19 7.83 -6.88
N VAL A 151 -13.08 7.32 -6.01
CA VAL A 151 -13.45 7.97 -4.75
C VAL A 151 -12.98 7.08 -3.61
N PRO A 152 -12.02 7.53 -2.78
CA PRO A 152 -11.58 6.75 -1.64
C PRO A 152 -12.70 6.66 -0.58
N PRO A 153 -12.72 5.61 0.25
CA PRO A 153 -13.63 5.54 1.39
C PRO A 153 -13.41 6.71 2.37
N GLU A 154 -14.46 7.15 3.05
CA GLU A 154 -14.35 8.20 4.08
C GLU A 154 -13.42 7.75 5.21
N PRO A 155 -12.32 8.48 5.51
CA PRO A 155 -11.38 8.10 6.54
C PRO A 155 -12.05 8.01 7.92
N GLY A 156 -12.13 6.82 8.51
CA GLY A 156 -12.54 6.64 9.90
C GLY A 156 -14.00 7.01 10.17
N GLY A 157 -14.84 7.03 9.12
CA GLY A 157 -16.24 7.42 9.17
C GLY A 157 -16.45 8.94 9.14
N ARG A 158 -17.63 9.38 9.59
CA ARG A 158 -18.08 10.78 9.48
C ARG A 158 -17.65 11.70 10.63
N PHE A 159 -17.25 11.16 11.77
CA PHE A 159 -16.93 11.94 12.98
C PHE A 159 -15.95 11.18 13.88
N GLY A 160 -15.35 11.91 14.84
CA GLY A 160 -14.41 11.34 15.81
C GLY A 160 -12.94 11.58 15.48
N TRP A 161 -12.05 10.99 16.28
CA TRP A 161 -10.61 11.25 16.19
C TRP A 161 -9.97 10.73 14.90
N LEU A 162 -10.40 9.56 14.42
CA LEU A 162 -9.88 8.98 13.18
C LEU A 162 -10.34 9.77 11.95
N HIS A 163 -11.58 10.28 11.97
CA HIS A 163 -12.07 11.22 10.95
C HIS A 163 -11.25 12.51 10.93
N LEU A 164 -11.01 13.12 12.10
CA LEU A 164 -10.14 14.29 12.23
C LEU A 164 -8.73 14.01 11.72
N TYR A 165 -8.15 12.86 12.09
CA TYR A 165 -6.83 12.44 11.62
C TYR A 165 -6.81 12.33 10.09
N GLY A 166 -7.69 11.54 9.49
CA GLY A 166 -7.70 11.31 8.04
C GLY A 166 -7.97 12.58 7.22
N THR A 167 -8.69 13.55 7.79
CA THR A 167 -8.92 14.86 7.15
C THR A 167 -7.69 15.77 7.21
N LEU A 168 -6.87 15.67 8.27
CA LEU A 168 -5.77 16.60 8.53
C LEU A 168 -4.39 16.04 8.14
N VAL A 169 -4.24 14.73 8.15
CA VAL A 169 -2.95 14.07 7.94
C VAL A 169 -2.38 14.43 6.58
N GLN A 170 -1.10 14.83 6.57
CA GLN A 170 -0.35 15.13 5.36
C GLN A 170 0.18 13.84 4.73
N PRO A 171 0.53 13.85 3.43
CA PRO A 171 1.08 12.66 2.77
C PRO A 171 2.28 12.06 3.53
N LEU A 172 2.48 10.74 3.40
CA LEU A 172 3.64 10.03 3.94
C LEU A 172 4.97 10.66 3.52
N SER A 173 5.05 11.23 2.32
CA SER A 173 6.24 11.93 1.81
C SER A 173 6.60 13.18 2.63
N ARG A 174 5.66 13.69 3.44
CA ARG A 174 5.84 14.78 4.42
C ARG A 174 5.84 14.29 5.87
N GLY A 175 5.94 12.98 6.08
CA GLY A 175 6.05 12.36 7.41
C GLY A 175 4.72 12.12 8.12
N ALA A 176 3.58 12.13 7.42
CA ALA A 176 2.25 11.89 8.01
C ALA A 176 1.93 12.76 9.25
N VAL A 177 2.45 14.00 9.26
CA VAL A 177 2.15 14.98 10.30
C VAL A 177 0.75 15.56 10.10
N LEU A 178 0.13 16.05 11.18
CA LEU A 178 -1.14 16.75 11.07
C LEU A 178 -0.94 18.14 10.44
N GLY A 179 -1.72 18.42 9.40
CA GLY A 179 -1.77 19.73 8.76
C GLY A 179 -2.63 20.73 9.53
N VAL A 180 -2.75 21.92 8.95
CA VAL A 180 -3.60 22.98 9.49
C VAL A 180 -5.07 22.64 9.22
N ARG A 181 -5.90 22.73 10.27
CA ARG A 181 -7.35 22.60 10.09
C ARG A 181 -7.87 23.77 9.26
N PRO A 182 -8.51 23.53 8.11
CA PRO A 182 -9.14 24.61 7.37
C PRO A 182 -10.17 25.28 8.28
N VAL A 183 -10.09 26.61 8.39
CA VAL A 183 -11.13 27.39 9.08
C VAL A 183 -12.40 27.18 8.28
N LEU A 184 -13.39 26.53 8.89
CA LEU A 184 -14.74 26.48 8.33
C LEU A 184 -15.26 27.92 8.35
N THR A 185 -15.20 28.62 7.22
CA THR A 185 -16.06 29.78 7.03
C THR A 185 -17.50 29.28 7.22
N PRO A 186 -18.32 29.96 8.04
CA PRO A 186 -19.72 29.59 8.17
C PRO A 186 -20.31 29.44 6.77
N ALA A 187 -20.99 28.32 6.52
CA ALA A 187 -21.74 28.14 5.29
C ALA A 187 -22.68 29.34 5.14
N ASP A 188 -22.67 29.96 3.96
CA ASP A 188 -23.63 30.98 3.59
C ASP A 188 -25.04 30.41 3.83
N PRO A 189 -25.89 31.02 4.69
CA PRO A 189 -27.16 30.42 5.11
C PRO A 189 -28.23 30.33 4.00
N GLN A 190 -27.85 30.28 2.72
CA GLN A 190 -28.76 30.27 1.56
C GLN A 190 -28.49 29.16 0.52
N ARG A 191 -28.10 27.94 0.94
CA ARG A 191 -28.19 26.75 0.06
C ARG A 191 -28.93 25.60 0.73
#